data_AF-A0A6J5AQS7-F1
#
_entry.id   AF-A0A6J5AQS7-F1
#
_cell.length_a   1.000
_cell.length_b   1.000
_cell.length_c   1.000
_cell.angle_alpha   90.00
_cell.angle_beta   90.00
_cell.angle_gamma   90.00
#
_symmetry.space_group_name_H-M   'P 1'
#
loop_
_entity.id
_entity.type
_entity.pdbx_description
1 polymer ?
#
loop_
_entity_poly.entity_id
_entity_poly.type
_entity_poly.pdbx_seq_one_letter_code
_entity_poly.pdbx_strand_id
1 'polypeptide(L)'
;MLHTTGCLESNFYMELQRALGDFIALQSRAEGFKNFPYPRQYATVSSLFVKFFCLLFPFGLLHEFDKLNDGMTGFMQGNMIWLVVPCSVAVSWMYTSLEQVGESTENPFEGGANDVPISTLCSIIERDLKEMLGEQTADPTVGVIIAL
;
A
#
# COMPACT_ATOMS: atom_id res chain seq x y z
N MET A 1 10.57 -34.06 -21.49
CA MET A 1 11.06 -34.47 -22.83
C MET A 1 12.57 -34.43 -22.99
N LEU A 2 13.35 -33.57 -22.30
CA LEU A 2 14.82 -33.52 -22.48
C LEU A 2 15.63 -34.60 -21.72
N HIS A 3 15.16 -35.06 -20.55
CA HIS A 3 15.77 -36.20 -19.83
C HIS A 3 15.62 -37.51 -20.62
N THR A 4 14.46 -37.70 -21.26
CA THR A 4 14.20 -38.83 -22.17
C THR A 4 15.04 -38.81 -23.44
N THR A 5 15.64 -37.66 -23.80
CA THR A 5 16.56 -37.52 -24.94
C THR A 5 18.03 -37.79 -24.57
N GLY A 6 18.35 -38.03 -23.29
CA GLY A 6 19.71 -38.31 -22.82
C GLY A 6 20.66 -37.10 -22.79
N CYS A 7 20.14 -35.89 -23.04
CA CYS A 7 20.96 -34.66 -23.14
C CYS A 7 21.23 -33.96 -21.80
N LEU A 8 20.66 -34.45 -20.69
CA LEU A 8 20.81 -33.88 -19.36
C LEU A 8 21.24 -34.95 -18.37
N GLU A 9 22.37 -34.73 -17.72
CA GLU A 9 22.85 -35.58 -16.63
C GLU A 9 21.84 -35.56 -15.46
N SER A 10 21.62 -36.72 -14.83
CA SER A 10 20.60 -36.89 -13.79
C SER A 10 20.79 -35.91 -12.60
N ASN A 11 22.03 -35.55 -12.31
CA ASN A 11 22.37 -34.56 -11.29
C ASN A 11 21.82 -33.15 -11.62
N PHE A 12 22.03 -32.68 -12.85
CA PHE A 12 21.50 -31.39 -13.31
C PHE A 12 19.97 -31.38 -13.36
N TYR A 13 19.36 -32.52 -13.74
CA TYR A 13 17.91 -32.65 -13.73
C TYR A 13 17.32 -32.52 -12.32
N MET A 14 17.93 -33.16 -11.32
CA MET A 14 17.50 -33.01 -9.92
C MET A 14 17.68 -31.60 -9.40
N GLU A 15 18.76 -30.92 -9.77
CA GLU A 15 19.01 -29.54 -9.34
C GLU A 15 18.01 -28.55 -9.96
N LEU A 16 17.70 -28.72 -11.25
CA LEU A 16 16.65 -27.93 -11.93
C LEU A 16 15.27 -28.17 -11.31
N GLN A 17 14.94 -29.43 -10.99
CA GLN A 17 13.69 -29.79 -10.34
C GLN A 17 13.55 -29.13 -8.95
N ARG A 18 14.66 -29.04 -8.19
CA ARG A 18 14.70 -28.33 -6.90
C ARG A 18 14.45 -26.84 -7.06
N ALA A 19 15.17 -26.19 -7.98
CA ALA A 19 15.00 -24.76 -8.25
C ALA A 19 13.56 -24.43 -8.70
N LEU A 20 12.94 -25.29 -9.51
CA LEU A 20 11.55 -25.15 -9.92
C LEU A 20 10.58 -25.32 -8.72
N GLY A 21 10.86 -26.29 -7.84
CA GLY A 21 10.11 -26.48 -6.60
C GLY A 21 10.15 -25.24 -5.70
N ASP A 22 11.31 -24.60 -5.57
CA ASP A 22 11.49 -23.38 -4.79
C ASP A 22 10.72 -22.20 -5.42
N PHE A 23 10.70 -22.08 -6.74
CA PHE A 23 9.93 -21.06 -7.45
C PHE A 23 8.42 -21.20 -7.19
N ILE A 24 7.89 -22.42 -7.29
CA ILE A 24 6.47 -22.72 -7.01
C ILE A 24 6.14 -22.43 -5.53
N ALA A 25 7.06 -22.74 -4.61
CA ALA A 25 6.89 -22.44 -3.19
C ALA A 25 6.82 -20.93 -2.93
N LEU A 26 7.65 -20.13 -3.59
CA LEU A 26 7.59 -18.67 -3.49
C LEU A 26 6.31 -18.09 -4.11
N GLN A 27 5.89 -18.60 -5.27
CA GLN A 27 4.64 -18.19 -5.92
C GLN A 27 3.42 -18.46 -5.04
N SER A 28 3.32 -19.67 -4.47
CA SER A 28 2.19 -20.03 -3.59
C SER A 28 2.14 -19.18 -2.32
N ARG A 29 3.28 -18.75 -1.78
CA ARG A 29 3.34 -17.78 -0.68
C ARG A 29 2.83 -16.40 -1.12
N ALA A 30 3.25 -15.92 -2.29
CA ALA A 30 2.80 -14.65 -2.84
C ALA A 30 1.30 -14.66 -3.14
N GLU A 31 0.78 -15.75 -3.70
CA GLU A 31 -0.67 -15.96 -3.89
C GLU A 31 -1.40 -16.04 -2.55
N GLY A 32 -0.80 -16.64 -1.53
CA GLY A 32 -1.32 -16.63 -0.17
C GLY A 32 -1.45 -15.23 0.41
N PHE A 33 -0.42 -14.38 0.25
CA PHE A 33 -0.46 -12.97 0.66
C PHE A 33 -1.49 -12.15 -0.11
N LYS A 34 -1.64 -12.39 -1.42
CA LYS A 34 -2.65 -11.71 -2.24
C LYS A 34 -4.08 -12.17 -1.94
N ASN A 35 -4.27 -13.46 -1.71
CA ASN A 35 -5.58 -14.06 -1.47
C ASN A 35 -5.95 -14.07 0.02
N PHE A 36 -5.18 -13.43 0.91
CA PHE A 36 -5.62 -13.19 2.28
C PHE A 36 -6.91 -12.38 2.18
N PRO A 37 -8.09 -12.99 2.45
CA PRO A 37 -9.33 -12.30 2.25
C PRO A 37 -9.44 -11.31 3.39
N TYR A 38 -8.98 -10.07 3.17
CA TYR A 38 -9.27 -9.02 4.10
C TYR A 38 -10.78 -8.87 4.09
N PRO A 39 -11.48 -9.14 5.20
CA PRO A 39 -12.92 -9.12 5.16
C PRO A 39 -13.32 -7.67 4.95
N ARG A 40 -13.85 -7.32 3.77
CA ARG A 40 -14.29 -5.96 3.37
C ARG A 40 -15.15 -5.24 4.42
N GLN A 41 -15.76 -6.02 5.32
CA GLN A 41 -16.52 -5.54 6.45
C GLN A 41 -15.67 -4.76 7.48
N TYR A 42 -14.39 -5.09 7.68
CA TYR A 42 -13.52 -4.39 8.65
C TYR A 42 -13.10 -2.98 8.18
N ALA A 43 -12.71 -2.83 6.91
CA ALA A 43 -12.36 -1.53 6.34
C ALA A 43 -13.54 -0.54 6.37
N THR A 44 -14.74 -1.04 6.04
CA THR A 44 -15.97 -0.22 6.06
C THR A 44 -16.31 0.29 7.46
N VAL A 45 -16.16 -0.56 8.49
CA VAL A 45 -16.43 -0.18 9.89
C VAL A 45 -15.42 0.84 10.39
N SER A 46 -14.14 0.68 10.06
CA SER A 46 -13.08 1.64 10.42
C SER A 46 -13.36 3.02 9.82
N SER A 47 -13.72 3.07 8.53
CA SER A 47 -14.07 4.31 7.85
C SER A 47 -15.28 5.01 8.45
N LEU A 48 -16.32 4.23 8.78
CA LEU A 48 -17.51 4.74 9.44
C LEU A 48 -17.17 5.35 10.81
N PHE A 49 -16.28 4.70 11.57
CA PHE A 49 -15.84 5.17 12.89
C PHE A 49 -15.09 6.51 12.81
N VAL A 50 -14.16 6.65 11.87
CA VAL A 50 -13.42 7.92 11.66
C VAL A 50 -14.36 9.05 11.26
N LYS A 51 -15.35 8.78 10.38
CA LYS A 51 -16.37 9.76 9.99
C LYS A 51 -17.23 10.21 11.17
N PHE A 52 -17.69 9.27 12.01
CA PHE A 52 -18.43 9.62 13.22
C PHE A 52 -17.56 10.38 14.21
N PHE A 53 -16.30 9.98 14.40
CA PHE A 53 -15.36 10.70 15.27
C PHE A 53 -15.18 12.15 14.81
N CYS A 54 -14.87 12.37 13.53
CA CYS A 54 -14.72 13.72 12.98
C CYS A 54 -16.01 14.56 13.08
N LEU A 55 -17.20 13.95 12.97
CA LEU A 55 -18.47 14.66 13.15
C LEU A 55 -18.75 15.04 14.61
N LEU A 56 -18.45 14.15 15.56
CA LEU A 56 -18.71 14.40 16.99
C LEU A 56 -17.62 15.26 17.66
N PHE A 57 -16.40 15.23 17.13
CA PHE A 57 -15.24 15.96 17.66
C PHE A 57 -15.47 17.48 17.85
N PRO A 58 -16.00 18.25 16.88
CA PRO A 58 -16.26 19.68 17.07
C PRO A 58 -17.29 19.98 18.17
N PHE A 59 -18.27 19.10 18.39
CA PHE A 59 -19.24 19.26 19.48
C PHE A 59 -18.60 19.05 20.85
N GLY A 60 -17.62 18.14 20.96
CA GLY A 60 -16.82 17.97 22.18
C GLY A 60 -15.91 19.17 22.46
N LEU A 61 -15.27 19.72 21.42
CA LEU A 61 -14.42 20.89 21.56
C LEU A 61 -15.18 22.16 21.93
N LEU A 62 -16.41 22.35 21.44
CA LEU A 62 -17.25 23.50 21.77
C LEU A 62 -17.37 23.69 23.30
N HIS A 63 -17.62 22.61 24.05
CA HIS A 63 -17.78 22.66 25.51
C HIS A 63 -16.48 23.02 26.25
N GLU A 64 -15.34 22.51 25.78
CA GLU A 64 -14.04 22.76 26.41
C GLU A 64 -13.50 24.16 26.07
N PHE A 65 -13.71 24.63 24.84
CA PHE A 65 -13.35 26.00 24.44
C PHE A 65 -14.24 27.05 25.11
N ASP A 66 -15.52 26.75 25.39
CA ASP A 66 -16.43 27.64 26.12
C ASP A 66 -15.97 27.80 27.59
N LYS A 67 -15.62 26.69 28.28
CA LYS A 67 -15.01 26.75 29.62
C LYS A 67 -13.69 27.49 29.65
N LEU A 68 -12.84 27.30 28.64
CA LEU A 68 -11.56 28.00 28.54
C LEU A 68 -11.75 29.50 28.27
N ASN A 69 -12.82 29.88 27.55
CA ASN A 69 -13.19 31.27 27.31
C ASN A 69 -13.63 31.98 28.61
N ASP A 70 -14.32 31.27 29.52
CA ASP A 70 -14.68 31.79 30.85
C ASP A 70 -13.47 32.04 31.77
N GLY A 71 -12.39 31.26 31.60
CA GLY A 71 -11.17 31.36 32.41
C GLY A 71 -10.11 32.36 31.91
N MET A 72 -10.21 32.83 30.66
CA MET A 72 -9.18 33.65 30.01
C MET A 72 -9.65 35.11 29.85
N THR A 73 -9.00 36.04 30.55
CA THR A 73 -9.28 37.48 30.48
C THR A 73 -8.21 38.19 29.65
N GLY A 74 -8.57 38.74 28.48
CA GLY A 74 -7.63 39.39 27.55
C GLY A 74 -8.27 39.81 26.22
N PHE A 75 -7.47 40.30 25.26
CA PHE A 75 -7.91 40.82 23.94
C PHE A 75 -8.65 39.78 23.06
N MET A 76 -8.67 38.51 23.46
CA MET A 76 -9.25 37.38 22.74
C MET A 76 -10.46 36.76 23.47
N GLN A 77 -10.98 37.42 24.51
CA GLN A 77 -12.18 37.00 25.25
C GLN A 77 -13.41 37.08 24.33
N GLY A 78 -14.08 35.95 24.10
CA GLY A 78 -15.23 35.82 23.19
C GLY A 78 -14.91 35.35 21.75
N ASN A 79 -13.66 35.45 21.30
CA ASN A 79 -13.24 35.01 19.95
C ASN A 79 -12.63 33.59 19.92
N MET A 80 -12.46 32.92 21.07
CA MET A 80 -11.93 31.55 21.14
C MET A 80 -12.82 30.52 20.47
N ILE A 81 -14.14 30.78 20.38
CA ILE A 81 -15.09 29.94 19.64
C ILE A 81 -14.72 29.88 18.15
N TRP A 82 -14.16 30.95 17.58
CA TRP A 82 -13.74 30.98 16.19
C TRP A 82 -12.52 30.10 15.93
N LEU A 83 -11.70 29.83 16.95
CA LEU A 83 -10.52 28.96 16.86
C LEU A 83 -10.89 27.45 16.84
N VAL A 84 -12.11 27.11 17.28
CA VAL A 84 -12.66 25.75 17.20
C VAL A 84 -12.78 25.29 15.74
N VAL A 85 -13.12 26.20 14.83
CA VAL A 85 -13.29 25.90 13.40
C VAL A 85 -11.97 25.45 12.74
N PRO A 86 -10.86 26.23 12.74
CA PRO A 86 -9.60 25.79 12.15
C PRO A 86 -8.97 24.60 12.90
N CYS A 87 -9.15 24.51 14.23
CA CYS A 87 -8.65 23.38 15.01
C CYS A 87 -9.37 22.07 14.66
N SER A 88 -10.71 22.09 14.57
CA SER A 88 -11.48 20.92 14.14
C SER A 88 -11.17 20.51 12.71
N VAL A 89 -11.05 21.46 11.78
CA VAL A 89 -10.64 21.17 10.39
C VAL A 89 -9.25 20.52 10.34
N ALA A 90 -8.28 21.01 11.10
CA ALA A 90 -6.93 20.44 11.14
C ALA A 90 -6.92 18.99 11.68
N VAL A 91 -7.69 18.71 12.75
CA VAL A 91 -7.80 17.37 13.31
C VAL A 91 -8.58 16.43 12.40
N SER A 92 -9.67 16.91 11.79
CA SER A 92 -10.42 16.13 10.79
C SER A 92 -9.54 15.76 9.60
N TRP A 93 -8.75 16.71 9.09
CA TRP A 93 -7.78 16.43 8.02
C TRP A 93 -6.77 15.36 8.43
N MET A 94 -6.22 15.45 9.64
CA MET A 94 -5.26 14.48 10.16
C MET A 94 -5.86 13.06 10.24
N TYR A 95 -7.04 12.91 10.82
CA TYR A 95 -7.69 11.61 10.98
C TYR A 95 -8.13 11.00 9.64
N THR A 96 -8.66 11.82 8.72
CA THR A 96 -8.99 11.36 7.37
C THR A 96 -7.75 10.95 6.59
N SER A 97 -6.63 11.66 6.75
CA SER A 97 -5.36 11.26 6.12
C SER A 97 -4.83 9.94 6.69
N LEU A 98 -4.96 9.71 7.99
CA LEU A 98 -4.56 8.46 8.64
C LEU A 98 -5.38 7.27 8.13
N GLU A 99 -6.69 7.45 7.96
CA GLU A 99 -7.59 6.45 7.39
C GLU A 99 -7.16 6.07 5.95
N GLN A 100 -6.88 7.08 5.12
CA GLN A 100 -6.46 6.88 3.74
C GLN A 100 -5.09 6.17 3.62
N VAL A 101 -4.15 6.50 4.51
CA VAL A 101 -2.85 5.81 4.59
C VAL A 101 -3.02 4.36 5.08
N GLY A 102 -3.95 4.13 6.01
CA GLY A 102 -4.31 2.79 6.46
C GLY A 102 -4.83 1.91 5.32
N GLU A 103 -5.80 2.41 4.54
CA GLU A 103 -6.34 1.72 3.37
C GLU A 103 -5.26 1.45 2.32
N SER A 104 -4.38 2.43 2.06
CA SER A 104 -3.26 2.27 1.11
C SER A 104 -2.22 1.24 1.57
N THR A 105 -2.09 1.00 2.88
CA THR A 105 -1.16 0.00 3.44
C THR A 105 -1.78 -1.40 3.47
N GLU A 106 -3.10 -1.50 3.36
CA GLU A 106 -3.86 -2.74 3.48
C GLU A 106 -3.66 -3.65 2.26
N ASN A 107 -3.48 -3.08 1.07
CA ASN A 107 -3.38 -3.81 -0.21
C ASN A 107 -2.17 -3.39 -1.06
N PRO A 108 -0.95 -3.89 -0.78
CA PRO A 108 0.27 -3.48 -1.50
C PRO A 108 0.39 -4.03 -2.95
N PHE A 109 -0.62 -4.74 -3.45
CA PHE A 109 -0.61 -5.47 -4.73
C PHE A 109 -1.82 -5.15 -5.64
N GLU A 110 -2.62 -4.12 -5.33
CA GLU A 110 -3.81 -3.75 -6.11
C GLU A 110 -3.51 -2.83 -7.31
N GLY A 111 -2.26 -2.38 -7.45
CA GLY A 111 -1.80 -1.57 -8.59
C GLY A 111 -1.94 -0.06 -8.38
N GLY A 112 -2.04 0.42 -7.15
CA GLY A 112 -1.94 1.83 -6.79
C GLY A 112 -0.56 2.43 -7.11
N ALA A 113 -0.47 3.76 -7.17
CA ALA A 113 0.77 4.47 -7.50
C ALA A 113 1.93 4.23 -6.50
N ASN A 114 1.61 3.73 -5.30
CA ASN A 114 2.57 3.38 -4.24
C ASN A 114 2.75 1.86 -4.07
N ASP A 115 2.10 1.06 -4.91
CA ASP A 115 2.11 -0.40 -4.78
C ASP A 115 3.39 -0.98 -5.37
N VAL A 116 3.66 -2.26 -5.07
CA VAL A 116 4.84 -2.95 -5.61
C VAL A 116 4.72 -3.03 -7.14
N PRO A 117 5.69 -2.50 -7.90
CA PRO A 117 5.62 -2.48 -9.36
C PRO A 117 5.94 -3.87 -9.92
N ILE A 118 4.94 -4.76 -9.95
CA ILE A 118 5.06 -6.13 -10.46
C ILE A 118 5.51 -6.12 -11.92
N SER A 119 5.00 -5.21 -12.75
CA SER A 119 5.40 -5.06 -14.15
C SER A 119 6.89 -4.77 -14.30
N THR A 120 7.44 -3.87 -13.47
CA THR A 120 8.87 -3.55 -13.48
C THR A 120 9.72 -4.74 -13.05
N LEU A 121 9.29 -5.47 -12.02
CA LEU A 121 9.97 -6.70 -11.60
C LEU A 121 9.97 -7.76 -12.71
N CYS A 122 8.84 -7.94 -13.41
CA CYS A 122 8.76 -8.84 -14.56
C CYS A 122 9.70 -8.42 -15.70
N SER A 123 9.77 -7.12 -16.02
CA SER A 123 10.68 -6.60 -17.05
C SER A 123 12.16 -6.79 -16.67
N ILE A 124 12.51 -6.67 -15.39
CA ILE A 124 13.87 -6.96 -14.90
C ILE A 124 14.18 -8.44 -15.10
N ILE A 125 13.31 -9.34 -14.65
CA ILE A 125 13.49 -10.79 -14.81
C ILE A 125 13.61 -11.18 -16.29
N GLU A 126 12.78 -10.61 -17.16
CA GLU A 126 12.84 -10.86 -18.60
C GLU A 126 14.19 -10.46 -19.19
N ARG A 127 14.69 -9.28 -18.82
CA ARG A 127 15.99 -8.79 -19.28
C ARG A 127 17.13 -9.68 -18.78
N ASP A 128 17.11 -10.07 -17.51
CA ASP A 128 18.14 -10.93 -16.92
C ASP A 128 18.18 -12.29 -17.64
N LEU A 129 17.01 -12.87 -17.98
CA LEU A 129 16.94 -14.12 -18.75
C LEU A 129 17.47 -13.96 -20.18
N LYS A 130 17.19 -12.84 -20.85
CA LYS A 130 17.72 -12.53 -22.19
C LYS A 130 19.24 -12.36 -22.18
N GLU A 131 19.78 -11.69 -21.17
CA GLU A 131 21.22 -11.56 -20.97
C GLU A 131 21.90 -12.92 -20.76
N MET A 132 21.31 -13.81 -19.95
CA MET A 132 21.80 -15.18 -19.76
C MET A 132 21.79 -16.00 -21.06
N LEU A 133 20.87 -15.70 -21.99
CA LEU A 133 20.78 -16.35 -23.29
C LEU A 133 21.72 -15.74 -24.34
N GLY A 134 22.44 -14.66 -23.99
CA GLY A 134 23.32 -13.93 -24.90
C GLY A 134 22.56 -13.06 -25.91
N GLU A 135 21.26 -12.84 -25.70
CA GLU A 135 20.47 -11.90 -26.51
C GLU A 135 20.78 -10.48 -26.01
N GLN A 136 21.45 -9.67 -26.85
CA GLN A 136 21.64 -8.25 -26.54
C GLN A 136 20.29 -7.55 -26.53
N THR A 137 19.85 -7.12 -25.34
CA THR A 137 18.65 -6.28 -25.20
C THR A 137 19.02 -4.89 -25.73
N ALA A 138 18.74 -4.65 -27.01
CA ALA A 138 18.85 -3.34 -27.58
C ALA A 138 17.76 -2.42 -26.99
N ASP A 139 18.22 -1.29 -26.48
CA ASP A 139 17.49 -0.07 -26.13
C ASP A 139 17.07 0.13 -24.65
N PRO A 140 17.78 1.00 -23.89
CA PRO A 140 17.43 1.40 -22.52
C PRO A 140 16.19 2.32 -22.42
N THR A 141 15.48 2.62 -23.51
CA THR A 141 14.48 3.72 -23.54
C THR A 141 13.00 3.28 -23.56
N VAL A 142 12.67 2.00 -23.71
CA VAL A 142 11.27 1.56 -23.93
C VAL A 142 10.45 1.41 -22.63
N GLY A 143 11.09 1.23 -21.48
CA GLY A 143 10.38 0.99 -20.20
C GLY A 143 9.84 2.25 -19.48
N VAL A 144 10.27 3.46 -19.87
CA VAL A 144 9.88 4.71 -19.18
C VAL A 144 8.58 5.30 -19.74
N ILE A 145 8.18 4.96 -20.97
CA ILE A 145 7.07 5.62 -21.67
C ILE A 145 5.69 5.02 -21.34
N ILE A 146 5.62 3.82 -20.73
CA ILE A 146 4.33 3.18 -20.38
C ILE A 146 3.84 3.58 -18.97
N ALA A 147 4.62 4.40 -18.24
CA ALA A 147 4.30 4.83 -16.87
C ALA A 147 4.01 6.34 -16.73
N LEU A 148 3.59 7.02 -17.80
CA LEU A 148 3.08 8.40 -17.80
C LEU A 148 1.60 8.45 -18.16
#